data_AF-A0A0K9EVS1-F1
#
_entry.id   AF-A0A0K9EVS1-F1
#
_cell.length_a   1.000
_cell.length_b   1.000
_cell.length_c   1.000
_cell.angle_alpha   90.00
_cell.angle_beta   90.00
_cell.angle_gamma   90.00
#
_symmetry.space_group_name_H-M   'P 1'
#
loop_
_entity.id
_entity.type
_entity.pdbx_description
1 polymer ?
#
loop_
_entity_poly.entity_id
_entity_poly.type
_entity_poly.pdbx_seq_one_letter_code
_entity_poly.pdbx_strand_id
1 'polypeptide(L)'
;MVQAVNSPEVGAEVWEKLHAEAVEAMRTAYCPYSGFPVGAAALATDGRIYTGANVENASYPCGLCAECGLVSSLVRAGGGRLVAFTCVDGRERATVPCGRCRQLLHEHGGPEMLLKLPGGIAPLKEILPQAFGPSDLLDFPNRH
;
A
#
# COMPACT_ATOMS: atom_id res chain seq x y z
N MET A 1 -7.24 24.69 15.92
CA MET A 1 -8.22 23.66 15.52
C MET A 1 -8.02 23.39 14.04
N VAL A 2 -7.26 22.35 13.71
CA VAL A 2 -7.06 21.94 12.32
C VAL A 2 -8.33 21.18 11.92
N GLN A 3 -9.09 21.71 10.97
CA GLN A 3 -10.28 21.03 10.46
C GLN A 3 -9.84 19.72 9.81
N ALA A 4 -10.46 18.61 10.24
CA ALA A 4 -10.31 17.32 9.59
C ALA A 4 -10.75 17.48 8.14
N VAL A 5 -9.81 17.32 7.20
CA VAL A 5 -10.12 17.21 5.80
C VAL A 5 -10.85 15.88 5.66
N ASN A 6 -12.17 15.93 5.43
CA ASN A 6 -12.98 14.75 5.15
C ASN A 6 -12.33 13.99 3.99
N SER A 7 -11.72 12.84 4.31
CA SER A 7 -11.36 11.87 3.30
C SER A 7 -12.66 11.47 2.59
N PRO A 8 -12.67 11.33 1.25
CA PRO A 8 -13.86 10.85 0.55
C PRO A 8 -14.31 9.54 1.21
N GLU A 9 -15.60 9.45 1.55
CA GLU A 9 -16.15 8.25 2.16
C GLU A 9 -15.93 7.08 1.18
N VAL A 10 -15.01 6.17 1.51
CA VAL A 10 -14.68 5.03 0.67
C VAL A 10 -15.79 4.00 0.85
N GLY A 11 -16.80 4.06 -0.03
CA GLY A 11 -17.97 3.20 0.02
C GLY A 11 -17.65 1.71 -0.16
N ALA A 12 -18.59 0.85 0.24
CA ALA A 12 -18.42 -0.61 0.19
C ALA A 12 -18.08 -1.12 -1.23
N GLU A 13 -18.70 -0.56 -2.27
CA GLU A 13 -18.43 -0.92 -3.67
C GLU A 13 -16.96 -0.69 -4.08
N VAL A 14 -16.33 0.36 -3.55
CA VAL A 14 -14.92 0.64 -3.81
C VAL A 14 -14.04 -0.43 -3.16
N TRP A 15 -14.37 -0.88 -1.95
CA TRP A 15 -13.64 -1.95 -1.28
C TRP A 15 -13.77 -3.28 -1.99
N GLU A 16 -14.97 -3.63 -2.48
CA GLU A 16 -15.18 -4.83 -3.30
C GLU A 16 -14.36 -4.77 -4.60
N LYS A 17 -14.33 -3.61 -5.26
CA LYS A 17 -13.51 -3.40 -6.46
C LYS A 17 -12.02 -3.53 -6.16
N LEU A 18 -11.53 -2.89 -5.09
CA LEU A 18 -10.12 -3.02 -4.68
C LEU A 18 -9.75 -4.45 -4.34
N HIS A 19 -10.65 -5.19 -3.70
CA HIS A 19 -10.44 -6.59 -3.40
C HIS A 19 -10.30 -7.43 -4.67
N ALA A 20 -11.23 -7.28 -5.61
CA ALA A 20 -11.19 -7.98 -6.90
C ALA A 20 -9.89 -7.67 -7.68
N GLU A 21 -9.50 -6.40 -7.75
CA GLU A 21 -8.27 -5.97 -8.43
C GLU A 21 -7.00 -6.53 -7.76
N ALA A 22 -6.99 -6.62 -6.42
CA ALA A 22 -5.89 -7.23 -5.68
C ALA A 22 -5.81 -8.75 -5.93
N VAL A 23 -6.95 -9.43 -6.01
CA VAL A 23 -7.01 -10.86 -6.35
C VAL A 23 -6.50 -11.11 -7.76
N GLU A 24 -6.90 -10.31 -8.75
CA GLU A 24 -6.39 -10.45 -10.11
C GLU A 24 -4.90 -10.18 -10.21
N ALA A 25 -4.39 -9.16 -9.51
CA ALA A 25 -2.96 -8.89 -9.44
C ALA A 25 -2.19 -10.05 -8.81
N MET A 26 -2.70 -10.63 -7.72
CA MET A 26 -2.09 -11.77 -7.03
C MET A 26 -1.84 -12.96 -7.97
N ARG A 27 -2.72 -13.20 -8.94
CA ARG A 27 -2.57 -14.28 -9.95
C ARG A 27 -1.33 -14.11 -10.83
N THR A 28 -0.73 -12.91 -10.87
CA THR A 28 0.47 -12.59 -11.65
C THR A 28 1.77 -12.65 -10.82
N ALA A 29 1.68 -13.02 -9.54
CA ALA A 29 2.83 -13.10 -8.64
C ALA A 29 3.92 -14.05 -9.16
N TYR A 30 5.17 -13.59 -9.12
CA TYR A 30 6.34 -14.43 -9.35
C TYR A 30 6.91 -14.83 -7.98
N CYS A 31 6.48 -15.98 -7.47
CA CYS A 31 6.88 -16.45 -6.14
C CYS A 31 7.31 -17.93 -6.11
N PRO A 32 8.28 -18.36 -6.95
CA PRO A 32 8.67 -19.77 -7.02
C PRO A 32 9.44 -20.26 -5.78
N TYR A 33 9.93 -19.37 -4.93
CA TYR A 33 10.73 -19.74 -3.76
C TYR A 33 9.85 -19.93 -2.53
N SER A 34 8.94 -18.99 -2.24
CA SER A 34 8.03 -19.14 -1.08
C SER A 34 6.75 -19.90 -1.40
N GLY A 35 6.30 -19.89 -2.66
CA GLY A 35 4.95 -20.34 -3.00
C GLY A 35 3.83 -19.49 -2.38
N PHE A 36 4.14 -18.25 -1.96
CA PHE A 36 3.21 -17.35 -1.29
C PHE A 36 2.89 -16.14 -2.19
N PRO A 37 1.83 -16.23 -3.03
CA PRO A 37 1.44 -15.13 -3.89
C PRO A 37 0.71 -14.05 -3.09
N VAL A 38 1.02 -12.80 -3.39
CA VAL A 38 0.41 -11.61 -2.81
C VAL A 38 0.06 -10.64 -3.93
N GLY A 39 -1.16 -10.11 -3.89
CA GLY A 39 -1.59 -9.02 -4.75
C GLY A 39 -2.02 -7.81 -3.93
N ALA A 40 -1.88 -6.63 -4.49
CA ALA A 40 -2.25 -5.37 -3.86
C ALA A 40 -3.01 -4.48 -4.84
N ALA A 41 -3.96 -3.70 -4.32
CA ALA A 41 -4.67 -2.67 -5.06
C ALA A 41 -4.87 -1.42 -4.20
N ALA A 42 -4.83 -0.24 -4.83
CA ALA A 42 -5.09 1.02 -4.16
C ALA A 42 -5.80 2.03 -5.06
N LEU A 43 -6.74 2.77 -4.47
CA LEU A 43 -7.40 3.92 -5.07
C LEU A 43 -6.54 5.17 -4.85
N ALA A 44 -6.35 5.95 -5.92
CA ALA A 44 -5.73 7.26 -5.85
C ALA A 44 -6.75 8.41 -5.86
N THR A 45 -6.32 9.62 -5.49
CA THR A 45 -7.14 10.85 -5.46
C THR A 45 -7.76 11.24 -6.80
N ASP A 46 -7.24 10.72 -7.91
CA ASP A 46 -7.75 10.95 -9.27
C ASP A 46 -8.77 9.88 -9.73
N GLY A 47 -9.15 8.95 -8.83
CA GLY A 47 -10.10 7.88 -9.11
C GLY A 47 -9.51 6.64 -9.77
N ARG A 48 -8.23 6.64 -10.14
CA ARG A 48 -7.57 5.47 -10.74
C ARG A 48 -7.22 4.43 -9.67
N ILE A 49 -7.28 3.17 -10.06
CA ILE A 49 -6.81 2.04 -9.24
C ILE A 49 -5.46 1.57 -9.79
N TYR A 50 -4.51 1.38 -8.88
CA TYR A 50 -3.19 0.82 -9.17
C TYR A 50 -3.04 -0.52 -8.49
N THR A 51 -2.41 -1.46 -9.17
CA THR A 51 -2.22 -2.82 -8.70
C THR A 51 -0.77 -3.26 -8.76
N GLY A 52 -0.44 -4.31 -8.00
CA GLY A 52 0.87 -4.94 -8.02
C GLY A 52 0.83 -6.34 -7.45
N ALA A 53 1.86 -7.13 -7.77
CA ALA A 53 2.06 -8.49 -7.28
C ALA A 53 3.49 -8.65 -6.76
N ASN A 54 3.72 -9.58 -5.83
CA ASN A 54 5.08 -9.83 -5.35
C ASN A 54 5.93 -10.50 -6.43
N VAL A 55 7.21 -10.11 -6.47
CA VAL A 55 8.22 -10.64 -7.39
C VAL A 55 9.44 -11.02 -6.57
N GLU A 56 9.65 -12.33 -6.44
CA GLU A 56 10.78 -12.89 -5.72
C GLU A 56 12.05 -12.91 -6.57
N ASN A 57 13.17 -13.15 -5.89
CA ASN A 57 14.47 -13.25 -6.51
C ASN A 57 15.32 -14.31 -5.79
N ALA A 58 16.27 -14.92 -6.50
CA ALA A 58 17.20 -15.89 -5.93
C ALA A 58 18.02 -15.28 -4.78
N SER A 59 18.36 -13.99 -4.87
CA SER A 59 18.84 -13.20 -3.75
C SER A 59 17.64 -12.63 -2.99
N TYR A 60 17.27 -13.26 -1.88
CA TYR A 60 16.02 -12.96 -1.16
C TYR A 60 15.84 -11.47 -0.77
N PRO A 61 16.89 -10.71 -0.38
CA PRO A 61 16.76 -9.29 -0.12
C PRO A 61 16.33 -8.44 -1.33
N CYS A 62 16.51 -8.93 -2.55
CA CYS A 62 16.07 -8.27 -3.78
C CYS A 62 14.57 -8.47 -4.07
N GLY A 63 13.87 -9.29 -3.29
CA GLY A 63 12.44 -9.52 -3.44
C GLY A 63 11.60 -8.25 -3.23
N LEU A 64 10.63 -8.05 -4.13
CA LEU A 64 9.71 -6.93 -4.11
C LEU A 64 8.32 -7.42 -3.68
N CYS A 65 7.73 -6.74 -2.70
CA CYS A 65 6.36 -7.01 -2.29
C CYS A 65 5.37 -6.43 -3.30
N ALA A 66 4.11 -6.87 -3.25
CA ALA A 66 3.06 -6.41 -4.15
C ALA A 66 2.86 -4.88 -4.12
N GLU A 67 2.97 -4.30 -2.93
CA GLU A 67 2.88 -2.87 -2.67
C GLU A 67 3.99 -2.08 -3.38
N CYS A 68 5.17 -2.68 -3.58
CA CYS A 68 6.25 -2.05 -4.34
C CYS A 68 5.87 -1.90 -5.81
N GLY A 69 5.35 -2.97 -6.43
CA GLY A 69 4.88 -2.94 -7.82
C GLY A 69 3.71 -1.98 -8.03
N LEU A 70 2.80 -1.91 -7.05
CA LEU A 70 1.69 -0.96 -7.05
C LEU A 70 2.19 0.49 -7.05
N VAL A 71 3.14 0.83 -6.17
CA VAL A 71 3.70 2.17 -6.10
C VAL A 71 4.50 2.51 -7.35
N SER A 72 5.26 1.57 -7.90
CA SER A 72 5.92 1.77 -9.20
C SER A 72 4.90 2.07 -10.31
N SER A 73 3.74 1.42 -10.30
CA SER A 73 2.65 1.68 -11.25
C SER A 73 2.03 3.07 -11.07
N LEU A 74 1.79 3.50 -9.84
CA LEU A 74 1.33 4.85 -9.51
C LEU A 74 2.29 5.91 -10.07
N VAL A 75 3.59 5.79 -9.76
CA VAL A 75 4.61 6.77 -10.17
C VAL A 75 4.75 6.79 -11.70
N ARG A 76 4.78 5.62 -12.35
CA ARG A 76 4.84 5.51 -13.81
C ARG A 76 3.67 6.20 -14.52
N ALA A 77 2.50 6.23 -13.90
CA ALA A 77 1.27 6.80 -14.45
C ALA A 77 1.08 8.30 -14.14
N GLY A 78 2.13 8.99 -13.67
CA GLY A 78 2.11 10.42 -13.36
C GLY A 78 2.01 10.75 -11.86
N GLY A 79 2.05 9.75 -10.99
CA GLY A 79 2.00 9.94 -9.53
C GLY A 79 0.60 10.25 -9.00
N GLY A 80 0.56 10.89 -7.83
CA GLY A 80 -0.67 11.19 -7.09
C GLY A 80 -0.60 10.73 -5.64
N ARG A 81 -1.75 10.77 -4.95
CA ARG A 81 -1.87 10.33 -3.55
C ARG A 81 -2.80 9.13 -3.46
N LEU A 82 -2.41 8.13 -2.68
CA LEU A 82 -3.24 6.97 -2.37
C LEU A 82 -4.19 7.29 -1.21
N VAL A 83 -5.44 6.86 -1.32
CA VAL A 83 -6.49 7.13 -0.31
C VAL A 83 -7.05 5.87 0.33
N ALA A 84 -7.07 4.75 -0.40
CA ALA A 84 -7.55 3.46 0.08
C ALA A 84 -6.71 2.31 -0.48
N PHE A 85 -6.44 1.28 0.32
CA PHE A 85 -5.58 0.15 -0.07
C PHE A 85 -6.04 -1.18 0.52
N THR A 86 -5.81 -2.25 -0.22
CA THR A 86 -5.87 -3.62 0.28
C THR A 86 -4.77 -4.47 -0.34
N CYS A 87 -4.31 -5.49 0.38
CA CYS A 87 -3.52 -6.57 -0.18
C CYS A 87 -4.06 -7.92 0.28
N VAL A 88 -3.92 -8.94 -0.56
CA VAL A 88 -4.47 -10.29 -0.34
C VAL A 88 -3.41 -11.37 -0.46
N ASP A 89 -3.57 -12.47 0.28
CA ASP A 89 -2.78 -13.69 0.15
C ASP A 89 -3.37 -14.66 -0.89
N GLY A 90 -2.65 -15.75 -1.18
CA GLY A 90 -3.08 -16.83 -2.08
C GLY A 90 -4.43 -17.52 -1.77
N ARG A 91 -5.10 -17.15 -0.68
CA ARG A 91 -6.44 -17.60 -0.31
C ARG A 91 -7.49 -16.51 -0.52
N GLU A 92 -7.12 -15.44 -1.22
CA GLU A 92 -7.95 -14.27 -1.48
C GLU A 92 -8.41 -13.58 -0.19
N ARG A 93 -7.60 -13.64 0.88
CA ARG A 93 -7.92 -12.98 2.15
C ARG A 93 -7.03 -11.77 2.36
N ALA A 94 -7.61 -10.71 2.92
CA ALA A 94 -6.84 -9.54 3.33
C ALA A 94 -5.66 -9.94 4.22
N THR A 95 -4.50 -9.34 3.97
CA THR A 95 -3.29 -9.51 4.80
C THR A 95 -2.74 -8.14 5.21
N VAL A 96 -1.70 -8.14 6.05
CA VAL A 96 -1.10 -6.90 6.56
C VAL A 96 0.17 -6.59 5.76
N PRO A 97 0.35 -5.35 5.26
CA PRO A 97 1.59 -4.97 4.60
C PRO A 97 2.79 -5.07 5.56
N CYS A 98 3.93 -5.54 5.06
CA CYS A 98 5.14 -5.64 5.87
C CYS A 98 5.68 -4.25 6.26
N GLY A 99 6.57 -4.17 7.25
CA GLY A 99 7.08 -2.88 7.75
C GLY A 99 7.66 -1.97 6.67
N ARG A 100 8.42 -2.54 5.72
CA ARG A 100 8.96 -1.82 4.55
C ARG A 100 7.86 -1.20 3.69
N CYS A 101 6.78 -1.94 3.46
CA CYS A 101 5.66 -1.50 2.64
C CYS A 101 4.77 -0.48 3.36
N ARG A 102 4.65 -0.56 4.69
CA ARG A 102 3.97 0.50 5.46
C ARG A 102 4.67 1.84 5.26
N GLN A 103 6.00 1.87 5.33
CA GLN A 103 6.77 3.08 5.11
C GLN A 103 6.63 3.59 3.66
N LEU A 104 6.64 2.68 2.68
CA LEU A 104 6.43 3.03 1.27
C LEU A 104 5.03 3.62 1.02
N LEU A 105 3.99 3.00 1.57
CA LEU A 105 2.61 3.52 1.49
C LEU A 105 2.47 4.85 2.22
N HIS A 106 3.19 5.06 3.33
CA HIS A 106 3.18 6.32 4.07
C HIS A 106 3.65 7.50 3.22
N GLU A 107 4.70 7.30 2.41
CA GLU A 107 5.21 8.34 1.49
C GLU A 107 4.13 8.80 0.49
N HIS A 108 3.34 7.86 -0.04
CA HIS A 108 2.39 8.10 -1.12
C HIS A 108 0.93 8.32 -0.68
N GLY A 109 0.55 7.91 0.52
CA GLY A 109 -0.80 8.07 1.06
C GLY A 109 -0.87 8.89 2.34
N GLY A 110 0.20 8.89 3.15
CA GLY A 110 0.23 9.57 4.44
C GLY A 110 -0.53 8.82 5.54
N PRO A 111 -0.59 9.40 6.75
CA PRO A 111 -1.09 8.72 7.94
C PRO A 111 -2.60 8.39 7.89
N GLU A 112 -3.39 9.15 7.14
CA GLU A 112 -4.85 9.00 7.04
C GLU A 112 -5.31 8.06 5.91
N MET A 113 -4.38 7.54 5.11
CA MET A 113 -4.70 6.54 4.07
C MET A 113 -5.38 5.32 4.72
N LEU A 114 -6.54 4.92 4.19
CA LEU A 114 -7.32 3.80 4.75
C LEU A 114 -6.83 2.46 4.20
N LEU A 115 -6.73 1.46 5.07
CA LEU A 115 -6.32 0.10 4.72
C LEU A 115 -7.40 -0.89 5.13
N LYS A 116 -7.79 -1.78 4.22
CA LYS A 116 -8.59 -2.97 4.53
C LYS A 116 -7.66 -4.06 5.07
N LEU A 117 -7.62 -4.19 6.40
CA LEU A 117 -6.84 -5.17 7.15
C LEU A 117 -7.71 -6.38 7.54
N PRO A 118 -7.10 -7.49 8.01
CA PRO A 118 -7.86 -8.64 8.54
C PRO A 118 -8.84 -8.27 9.66
N GLY A 119 -8.47 -7.29 10.50
CA GLY A 119 -9.28 -6.82 11.64
C GLY A 119 -10.31 -5.75 11.31
N GLY A 120 -10.42 -5.33 10.04
CA GLY A 120 -11.30 -4.23 9.63
C GLY A 120 -10.56 -3.14 8.87
N ILE A 121 -11.25 -2.02 8.63
CA ILE A 121 -10.67 -0.86 7.95
C ILE A 121 -10.05 0.04 9.02
N ALA A 122 -8.78 0.44 8.82
CA ALA A 122 -8.05 1.33 9.72
C ALA A 122 -7.12 2.27 8.95
N PRO A 123 -6.82 3.47 9.46
CA PRO A 123 -5.84 4.38 8.87
C PRO A 123 -4.41 3.85 9.05
N LEU A 124 -3.51 4.19 8.12
CA LEU A 124 -2.12 3.72 8.12
C LEU A 124 -1.36 4.03 9.41
N LYS A 125 -1.65 5.17 10.05
CA LYS A 125 -1.05 5.58 11.34
C LYS A 125 -1.24 4.57 12.47
N GLU A 126 -2.27 3.71 12.41
CA GLU A 126 -2.48 2.67 13.43
C GLU A 126 -1.49 1.52 13.32
N ILE A 127 -1.00 1.22 12.11
CA ILE A 127 -0.03 0.14 11.89
C ILE A 127 1.40 0.66 11.64
N LEU A 128 1.57 1.97 11.54
CA LEU A 128 2.86 2.66 11.48
C LEU A 128 2.80 3.94 12.35
N PRO A 129 2.66 3.81 13.68
CA PRO A 129 2.69 4.96 14.56
C PRO A 129 4.09 5.58 14.56
N GLN A 130 4.16 6.91 14.67
CA GLN A 130 5.44 7.65 14.71
C GLN A 130 6.34 7.32 13.51
N ALA A 131 5.73 7.25 12.32
CA ALA A 131 6.43 6.98 11.07
C ALA A 131 7.57 7.98 10.85
N PHE A 132 8.75 7.48 10.51
CA PHE A 132 9.86 8.32 10.07
C PHE A 132 9.48 9.07 8.79
N GLY A 133 9.92 10.31 8.62
CA GLY A 133 9.62 11.13 7.46
C GLY A 133 10.47 12.40 7.33
N PRO A 134 10.06 13.32 6.44
CA PRO A 134 10.82 14.54 6.16
C PRO A 134 11.07 15.44 7.39
N SER A 135 10.19 15.41 8.40
CA SER A 135 10.37 16.16 9.65
C SER A 135 11.63 15.72 10.40
N ASP A 136 11.86 14.40 10.50
CA ASP A 136 13.02 13.86 11.21
C ASP A 136 14.34 14.24 10.51
N LEU A 137 14.29 14.44 9.19
CA LEU A 137 15.44 14.90 8.41
C LEU A 137 15.73 16.39 8.63
N LEU A 138 14.70 17.21 8.88
CA LEU A 138 14.84 18.64 9.16
C LEU A 138 15.37 18.88 10.58
N ASP A 139 15.03 17.99 11.50
CA ASP A 139 15.51 18.04 12.88
C ASP A 139 16.95 17.51 13.05
N PHE A 140 17.53 16.91 12.00
CA PHE A 140 18.91 16.45 12.02
C PHE A 140 19.91 17.62 11.86
N PRO A 141 20.76 17.89 12.86
CA PRO A 141 21.68 19.02 12.81
C PRO A 141 22.74 18.82 11.71
N ASN A 142 23.13 19.92 11.04
CA ASN A 142 24.13 19.97 9.97
C ASN A 142 23.74 19.24 8.67
N ARG A 143 22.48 19.37 8.25
CA ARG A 143 22.07 18.99 6.89
C ARG A 143 22.79 19.91 5.88
N HIS A 144 23.78 19.37 5.17
CA HIS A 144 24.46 20.04 4.06
C HIS A 144 23.55 20.20 2.84
#